data_AF-A0A7J9DPK6-F1
#
_entry.id   AF-A0A7J9DPK6-F1
#
_cell.length_a   1.000
_cell.length_b   1.000
_cell.length_c   1.000
_cell.angle_alpha   90.00
_cell.angle_beta   90.00
_cell.angle_gamma   90.00
#
_symmetry.space_group_name_H-M   'P 1'
#
loop_
_entity.id
_entity.type
_entity.pdbx_description
1 polymer ?
#
loop_
_entity_poly.entity_id
_entity_poly.type
_entity_poly.pdbx_seq_one_letter_code
_entity_poly.pdbx_strand_id
1 'polypeptide(L)'
;MIKRTVCARELGVPIIMHNYLTGGFTANTSLAHYCRDNGLFLHIHPAMHAVINRQKNHGMNFRVLAKALHMSDGDHIHAGTVVGKLEEERDITLGFVDLLHDDFIGKDQSRDIYFTQDWVSILGVLPVSSRGTHVWHIPDLTEIFGDDSVLQFGGGTLGNPWGNAQNLAREGNEIIREVSKWSLELGATYEVWKAIKFEFDAEDKLDKPA
;
A
#
# COMPACT_ATOMS: atom_id res chain seq x y z
N MET A 1 1.33 -23.32 -5.84
CA MET A 1 1.28 -21.97 -6.42
C MET A 1 0.74 -22.03 -7.86
N ILE A 2 1.51 -22.50 -8.84
CA ILE A 2 1.15 -22.45 -10.28
C ILE A 2 -0.21 -23.05 -10.63
N LYS A 3 -0.62 -24.20 -10.07
CA LYS A 3 -1.94 -24.79 -10.33
C LYS A 3 -3.11 -23.82 -10.03
N ARG A 4 -2.99 -22.97 -9.00
CA ARG A 4 -4.00 -21.97 -8.66
C ARG A 4 -3.99 -20.83 -9.67
N THR A 5 -2.81 -20.40 -10.10
CA THR A 5 -2.63 -19.35 -11.11
C THR A 5 -3.17 -19.77 -12.48
N VAL A 6 -2.94 -21.03 -12.89
CA VAL A 6 -3.50 -21.59 -14.13
C VAL A 6 -5.03 -21.56 -14.07
N CYS A 7 -5.63 -21.99 -12.96
CA CYS A 7 -7.08 -21.92 -12.78
C CYS A 7 -7.60 -20.47 -12.86
N ALA A 8 -6.94 -19.51 -12.20
CA ALA A 8 -7.31 -18.10 -12.28
C ALA A 8 -7.27 -17.58 -13.73
N ARG A 9 -6.21 -17.92 -14.47
CA ARG A 9 -6.08 -17.59 -15.89
C ARG A 9 -7.20 -18.22 -16.73
N GLU A 10 -7.51 -19.50 -16.52
CA GLU A 10 -8.59 -20.21 -17.22
C GLU A 10 -9.97 -19.61 -16.94
N LEU A 11 -10.17 -19.07 -15.73
CA LEU A 11 -11.37 -18.32 -15.36
C LEU A 11 -11.41 -16.89 -15.96
N GLY A 12 -10.31 -16.43 -16.57
CA GLY A 12 -10.22 -15.11 -17.18
C GLY A 12 -10.23 -13.95 -16.18
N VAL A 13 -9.83 -14.19 -14.92
CA VAL A 13 -9.72 -13.09 -13.93
C VAL A 13 -8.49 -12.22 -14.24
N PRO A 14 -8.53 -10.91 -13.98
CA PRO A 14 -7.46 -10.00 -14.40
C PRO A 14 -6.27 -9.97 -13.43
N ILE A 15 -6.45 -10.40 -12.18
CA ILE A 15 -5.47 -10.21 -11.11
C ILE A 15 -5.44 -11.40 -10.15
N ILE A 16 -4.25 -11.70 -9.64
CA ILE A 16 -4.02 -12.64 -8.54
C ILE A 16 -3.20 -11.96 -7.45
N MET A 17 -3.02 -12.64 -6.30
CA MET A 17 -2.15 -12.14 -5.24
C MET A 17 -1.14 -13.17 -4.73
N HIS A 18 0.00 -12.69 -4.23
CA HIS A 18 1.04 -13.53 -3.64
C HIS A 18 1.65 -12.91 -2.38
N ASN A 19 1.98 -13.76 -1.39
CA ASN A 19 2.70 -13.35 -0.20
C ASN A 19 4.20 -13.58 -0.42
N TYR A 20 4.90 -12.61 -1.00
CA TYR A 20 6.25 -12.85 -1.54
C TYR A 20 7.30 -13.24 -0.49
N LEU A 21 7.26 -12.68 0.72
CA LEU A 21 8.24 -13.01 1.77
C LEU A 21 8.01 -14.40 2.34
N THR A 22 6.76 -14.77 2.64
CA THR A 22 6.44 -16.09 3.20
C THR A 22 6.44 -17.20 2.15
N GLY A 23 6.12 -16.87 0.90
CA GLY A 23 6.29 -17.77 -0.24
C GLY A 23 7.75 -17.87 -0.72
N GLY A 24 8.55 -16.84 -0.46
CA GLY A 24 9.95 -16.72 -0.85
C GLY A 24 10.15 -16.07 -2.22
N PHE A 25 11.27 -15.35 -2.37
CA PHE A 25 11.65 -14.65 -3.60
C PHE A 25 11.73 -15.57 -4.83
N THR A 26 12.24 -16.80 -4.68
CA THR A 26 12.29 -17.77 -5.78
C THR A 26 10.90 -18.09 -6.33
N ALA A 27 9.92 -18.27 -5.45
CA ALA A 27 8.54 -18.51 -5.86
C ALA A 27 7.93 -17.24 -6.48
N ASN A 28 8.21 -16.07 -5.91
CA ASN A 28 7.70 -14.80 -6.41
C ASN A 28 8.17 -14.51 -7.84
N THR A 29 9.48 -14.54 -8.10
CA THR A 29 10.01 -14.30 -9.45
C THR A 29 9.50 -15.32 -10.46
N SER A 30 9.38 -16.60 -10.07
CA SER A 30 8.76 -17.61 -10.94
C SER A 30 7.30 -17.29 -11.28
N LEU A 31 6.55 -16.75 -10.31
CA LEU A 31 5.16 -16.37 -10.50
C LEU A 31 5.02 -15.09 -11.32
N ALA A 32 5.89 -14.10 -11.12
CA ALA A 32 5.88 -12.86 -11.88
C ALA A 32 6.14 -13.10 -13.37
N HIS A 33 7.12 -13.92 -13.72
CA HIS A 33 7.33 -14.35 -15.11
C HIS A 33 6.09 -15.03 -15.70
N TYR A 34 5.46 -15.94 -14.94
CA TYR A 34 4.21 -16.56 -15.39
C TYR A 34 3.11 -15.53 -15.63
N CYS A 35 2.96 -14.54 -14.72
CA CYS A 35 1.94 -13.50 -14.83
C CYS A 35 2.15 -12.64 -16.08
N ARG A 36 3.41 -12.24 -16.34
CA ARG A 36 3.82 -11.53 -17.56
C ARG A 36 3.42 -12.28 -18.83
N ASP A 37 3.75 -13.57 -18.90
CA ASP A 37 3.51 -14.41 -20.08
C ASP A 37 2.02 -14.72 -20.31
N ASN A 38 1.18 -14.52 -19.28
CA ASN A 38 -0.24 -14.92 -19.31
C ASN A 38 -1.20 -13.74 -19.12
N GLY A 39 -0.71 -12.50 -19.10
CA GLY A 39 -1.55 -11.30 -18.99
C GLY A 39 -2.31 -11.21 -17.67
N LEU A 40 -1.69 -11.58 -16.56
CA LEU A 40 -2.25 -11.45 -15.21
C LEU A 40 -1.54 -10.34 -14.46
N PHE A 41 -2.30 -9.48 -13.77
CA PHE A 41 -1.73 -8.62 -12.74
C PHE A 41 -1.39 -9.43 -11.48
N LEU A 42 -0.33 -9.02 -10.79
CA LEU A 42 0.22 -9.65 -9.59
C LEU A 42 0.26 -8.68 -8.42
N HIS A 43 -0.73 -8.78 -7.53
CA HIS A 43 -0.78 -8.05 -6.27
C HIS A 43 0.11 -8.70 -5.22
N ILE A 44 0.99 -7.93 -4.58
CA ILE A 44 1.92 -8.44 -3.58
C ILE A 44 1.52 -8.01 -2.18
N HIS A 45 1.32 -8.99 -1.31
CA HIS A 45 1.14 -8.76 0.11
C HIS A 45 2.44 -9.07 0.88
N PRO A 46 3.04 -8.11 1.59
CA PRO A 46 4.33 -8.27 2.28
C PRO A 46 4.18 -9.00 3.62
N ALA A 47 3.38 -10.08 3.70
CA ALA A 47 3.17 -10.79 4.96
C ALA A 47 4.52 -11.17 5.59
N MET A 48 4.65 -11.02 6.92
CA MET A 48 5.91 -11.19 7.70
C MET A 48 6.89 -10.01 7.66
N HIS A 49 6.69 -8.95 6.86
CA HIS A 49 7.67 -7.84 6.79
C HIS A 49 8.00 -7.22 8.17
N ALA A 50 7.00 -7.00 9.03
CA ALA A 50 7.14 -6.42 10.37
C ALA A 50 8.02 -7.23 11.32
N VAL A 51 8.25 -8.52 11.04
CA VAL A 51 9.22 -9.34 11.80
C VAL A 51 10.66 -8.88 11.51
N ILE A 52 10.90 -8.31 10.34
CA ILE A 52 12.22 -7.95 9.82
C ILE A 52 12.47 -6.44 9.91
N ASN A 53 11.43 -5.61 9.72
CA ASN A 53 11.61 -4.18 9.45
C ASN A 53 11.07 -3.23 10.51
N ARG A 54 10.55 -3.74 11.64
CA ARG A 54 9.89 -2.89 12.66
C ARG A 54 10.85 -2.22 13.63
N GLN A 55 12.00 -2.84 13.92
CA GLN A 55 12.91 -2.36 14.95
C GLN A 55 14.06 -1.60 14.31
N LYS A 56 14.22 -0.33 14.69
CA LYS A 56 15.28 0.53 14.15
C LYS A 56 16.70 -0.02 14.38
N ASN A 57 16.92 -0.72 15.49
CA ASN A 57 18.24 -1.21 15.89
C ASN A 57 18.66 -2.54 15.26
N HIS A 58 17.74 -3.29 14.64
CA HIS A 58 18.05 -4.61 14.08
C HIS A 58 17.06 -5.02 12.98
N GLY A 59 17.61 -5.59 11.90
CA GLY A 59 16.83 -6.15 10.80
C GLY A 59 17.11 -5.44 9.49
N MET A 60 16.07 -5.23 8.70
CA MET A 60 16.16 -4.63 7.38
C MET A 60 14.96 -3.72 7.14
N ASN A 61 15.20 -2.41 6.98
CA ASN A 61 14.13 -1.44 6.74
C ASN A 61 13.34 -1.79 5.46
N PHE A 62 12.05 -1.42 5.44
CA PHE A 62 11.14 -1.74 4.36
C PHE A 62 11.64 -1.29 2.99
N ARG A 63 12.35 -0.17 2.89
CA ARG A 63 12.87 0.36 1.62
C ARG A 63 13.73 -0.65 0.86
N VAL A 64 14.47 -1.50 1.58
CA VAL A 64 15.28 -2.56 0.95
C VAL A 64 14.39 -3.69 0.45
N LEU A 65 13.37 -4.06 1.22
CA LEU A 65 12.38 -5.06 0.82
C LEU A 65 11.53 -4.59 -0.38
N ALA A 66 11.19 -3.30 -0.43
CA ALA A 66 10.51 -2.65 -1.55
C ALA A 66 11.36 -2.73 -2.82
N LYS A 67 12.65 -2.37 -2.77
CA LYS A 67 13.58 -2.54 -3.90
C LYS A 67 13.73 -4.00 -4.32
N ALA A 68 13.85 -4.91 -3.35
CA ALA A 68 13.96 -6.34 -3.63
C ALA A 68 12.71 -6.87 -4.33
N LEU A 69 11.52 -6.40 -3.96
CA LEU A 69 10.30 -6.72 -4.69
C LEU A 69 10.28 -6.09 -6.07
N HIS A 70 10.61 -4.80 -6.21
CA HIS A 70 10.64 -4.11 -7.50
C HIS A 70 11.49 -4.89 -8.53
N MET A 71 12.63 -5.46 -8.09
CA MET A 71 13.44 -6.37 -8.93
C MET A 71 12.88 -7.78 -9.09
N SER A 72 12.23 -8.34 -8.07
CA SER A 72 11.58 -9.68 -8.11
C SER A 72 10.27 -9.66 -8.90
N ASP A 73 9.77 -8.46 -9.20
CA ASP A 73 8.56 -8.12 -9.93
C ASP A 73 7.25 -8.35 -9.17
N GLY A 74 6.24 -7.55 -9.53
CA GLY A 74 4.92 -7.44 -8.91
C GLY A 74 4.30 -6.09 -9.23
N ASP A 75 3.03 -6.07 -9.67
CA ASP A 75 2.39 -4.84 -10.14
C ASP A 75 1.97 -3.92 -8.98
N HIS A 76 1.59 -4.51 -7.84
CA HIS A 76 1.20 -3.76 -6.64
C HIS A 76 1.94 -4.27 -5.40
N ILE A 77 2.20 -3.41 -4.41
CA ILE A 77 2.67 -3.82 -3.08
C ILE A 77 2.01 -3.00 -1.97
N HIS A 78 1.66 -3.62 -0.84
CA HIS A 78 1.31 -2.82 0.34
C HIS A 78 2.48 -1.96 0.81
N ALA A 79 2.27 -0.65 0.81
CA ALA A 79 3.24 0.39 1.15
C ALA A 79 2.79 1.19 2.40
N GLY A 80 1.80 0.67 3.12
CA GLY A 80 1.33 1.29 4.35
C GLY A 80 0.23 2.33 4.18
N THR A 81 -0.18 2.97 5.27
CA THR A 81 -1.27 3.94 5.37
C THR A 81 -0.90 5.26 6.03
N VAL A 82 0.18 5.34 6.83
CA VAL A 82 0.59 6.45 7.74
C VAL A 82 -0.44 6.79 8.83
N VAL A 83 -1.72 6.89 8.48
CA VAL A 83 -2.84 7.27 9.36
C VAL A 83 -3.68 6.08 9.82
N GLY A 84 -3.38 4.88 9.32
CA GLY A 84 -4.11 3.65 9.64
C GLY A 84 -3.58 2.95 10.89
N LYS A 85 -3.96 1.69 11.04
CA LYS A 85 -3.72 0.92 12.28
C LYS A 85 -2.28 0.44 12.43
N LEU A 86 -1.55 0.27 11.32
CA LEU A 86 -0.19 -0.25 11.36
C LEU A 86 0.81 0.89 11.50
N GLU A 87 1.95 0.58 12.12
CA GLU A 87 2.99 1.55 12.45
C GLU A 87 3.81 1.93 11.23
N GLU A 88 3.85 3.21 10.91
CA GLU A 88 4.64 3.82 9.85
C GLU A 88 4.94 5.29 10.17
N GLU A 89 6.09 5.78 9.69
CA GLU A 89 6.47 7.17 9.75
C GLU A 89 6.30 7.80 8.36
N ARG A 90 5.77 9.02 8.28
CA ARG A 90 5.33 9.62 7.02
C ARG A 90 6.47 9.81 6.02
N ASP A 91 7.59 10.38 6.46
CA ASP A 91 8.69 10.74 5.56
C ASP A 91 9.45 9.49 5.08
N ILE A 92 9.60 8.47 5.93
CA ILE A 92 10.08 7.13 5.54
C ILE A 92 9.15 6.51 4.50
N THR A 93 7.82 6.59 4.71
CA THR A 93 6.84 6.05 3.78
C THR A 93 6.89 6.71 2.41
N LEU A 94 6.95 8.04 2.36
CA LEU A 94 7.11 8.76 1.11
C LEU A 94 8.40 8.34 0.39
N GLY A 95 9.51 8.18 1.12
CA GLY A 95 10.76 7.72 0.53
C GLY A 95 10.66 6.38 -0.17
N PHE A 96 10.07 5.35 0.46
CA PHE A 96 9.95 4.06 -0.20
C PHE A 96 8.81 3.98 -1.23
N VAL A 97 7.81 4.87 -1.17
CA VAL A 97 6.83 5.03 -2.26
C VAL A 97 7.51 5.59 -3.51
N ASP A 98 8.36 6.62 -3.37
CA ASP A 98 9.17 7.15 -4.47
C ASP A 98 10.03 6.04 -5.09
N LEU A 99 10.65 5.18 -4.26
CA LEU A 99 11.46 4.03 -4.71
C LEU A 99 10.67 2.94 -5.45
N LEU A 100 9.36 2.84 -5.22
CA LEU A 100 8.49 1.88 -5.90
C LEU A 100 7.99 2.43 -7.24
N HIS A 101 7.76 3.74 -7.33
CA HIS A 101 7.05 4.35 -8.44
C HIS A 101 7.97 5.04 -9.47
N ASP A 102 8.91 5.87 -9.01
CA ASP A 102 9.67 6.77 -9.88
C ASP A 102 10.86 6.08 -10.53
N ASP A 103 11.24 6.50 -11.74
CA ASP A 103 12.40 5.94 -12.47
C ASP A 103 13.76 6.37 -11.86
N PHE A 104 13.80 7.56 -11.27
CA PHE A 104 15.02 8.12 -10.68
C PHE A 104 14.73 8.81 -9.34
N ILE A 105 15.42 8.37 -8.28
CA ILE A 105 15.27 8.89 -6.92
C ILE A 105 16.62 9.41 -6.45
N GLY A 106 16.71 10.71 -6.18
CA GLY A 106 17.91 11.33 -5.62
C GLY A 106 18.17 10.90 -4.17
N LYS A 107 19.43 10.96 -3.73
CA LYS A 107 19.77 10.83 -2.31
C LYS A 107 19.06 11.91 -1.49
N ASP A 108 18.29 11.50 -0.49
CA ASP A 108 17.59 12.35 0.46
C ASP A 108 17.47 11.66 1.82
N GLN A 109 18.29 12.09 2.79
CA GLN A 109 18.26 11.51 4.14
C GLN A 109 17.02 11.92 4.95
N SER A 110 16.33 13.00 4.56
CA SER A 110 15.07 13.39 5.20
C SER A 110 13.91 12.45 4.87
N ARG A 111 14.07 11.61 3.83
CA ARG A 111 13.16 10.54 3.45
C ARG A 111 13.81 9.15 3.51
N ASP A 112 14.89 9.03 4.30
CA ASP A 112 15.57 7.74 4.51
C ASP A 112 16.23 7.14 3.24
N ILE A 113 16.52 7.97 2.23
CA ILE A 113 17.17 7.60 0.98
C ILE A 113 18.67 7.91 1.05
N TYR A 114 19.46 6.88 1.36
CA TYR A 114 20.92 7.01 1.53
C TYR A 114 21.70 7.08 0.21
N PHE A 115 21.16 6.50 -0.85
CA PHE A 115 21.80 6.38 -2.16
C PHE A 115 20.81 6.76 -3.25
N THR A 116 21.30 7.54 -4.23
CA THR A 116 20.58 7.77 -5.47
C THR A 116 20.28 6.42 -6.14
N GLN A 117 19.05 6.24 -6.61
CA GLN A 117 18.57 5.05 -7.31
C GLN A 117 18.12 5.45 -8.71
N ASP A 118 18.69 4.81 -9.71
CA ASP A 118 18.21 4.84 -11.09
C ASP A 118 17.68 3.44 -11.42
N TRP A 119 16.42 3.36 -11.84
CA TRP A 119 15.75 2.11 -12.19
C TRP A 119 15.87 1.75 -13.67
N VAL A 120 16.49 2.62 -14.48
CA VAL A 120 16.79 2.38 -15.90
C VAL A 120 15.60 1.80 -16.66
N SER A 121 14.42 2.40 -16.45
CA SER A 121 13.15 2.08 -17.09
C SER A 121 12.52 0.74 -16.69
N ILE A 122 12.87 0.18 -15.52
CA ILE A 122 12.03 -0.84 -14.89
C ILE A 122 10.66 -0.20 -14.55
N LEU A 123 9.58 -0.90 -14.85
CA LEU A 123 8.22 -0.42 -14.62
C LEU A 123 7.94 -0.28 -13.12
N GLY A 124 7.42 0.88 -12.71
CA GLY A 124 7.04 1.15 -11.33
C GLY A 124 5.95 0.20 -10.79
N VAL A 125 5.93 0.08 -9.47
CA VAL A 125 5.00 -0.75 -8.68
C VAL A 125 3.99 0.17 -7.99
N LEU A 126 2.69 -0.10 -8.15
CA LEU A 126 1.66 0.72 -7.52
C LEU A 126 1.64 0.48 -5.99
N PRO A 127 1.80 1.53 -5.17
CA PRO A 127 1.65 1.42 -3.73
C PRO A 127 0.18 1.14 -3.36
N VAL A 128 0.00 0.21 -2.42
CA VAL A 128 -1.31 -0.13 -1.86
C VAL A 128 -1.39 0.33 -0.42
N SER A 129 -2.32 1.24 -0.16
CA SER A 129 -2.67 1.68 1.17
C SER A 129 -3.81 0.82 1.73
N SER A 130 -3.57 0.16 2.86
CA SER A 130 -4.51 -0.81 3.42
C SER A 130 -4.30 -1.00 4.91
N ARG A 131 -5.40 -1.27 5.63
CA ARG A 131 -5.53 -1.61 7.07
C ARG A 131 -5.80 -0.43 8.00
N GLY A 132 -6.99 -0.45 8.62
CA GLY A 132 -7.39 0.54 9.62
C GLY A 132 -7.75 1.91 9.03
N THR A 133 -8.00 1.96 7.72
CA THR A 133 -8.43 3.17 7.03
C THR A 133 -9.96 3.20 6.85
N HIS A 134 -10.52 4.40 6.83
CA HIS A 134 -11.94 4.66 6.57
C HIS A 134 -12.08 6.01 5.85
N VAL A 135 -13.30 6.40 5.51
CA VAL A 135 -13.62 7.58 4.68
C VAL A 135 -12.89 8.86 5.09
N TRP A 136 -12.74 9.12 6.40
CA TRP A 136 -12.07 10.31 6.91
C TRP A 136 -10.58 10.41 6.60
N HIS A 137 -9.94 9.29 6.30
CA HIS A 137 -8.54 9.25 5.93
C HIS A 137 -8.33 9.50 4.44
N ILE A 138 -9.39 9.52 3.61
CA ILE A 138 -9.25 9.68 2.15
C ILE A 138 -8.38 10.88 1.78
N PRO A 139 -8.54 12.07 2.37
CA PRO A 139 -7.75 13.24 1.96
C PRO A 139 -6.27 13.11 2.30
N ASP A 140 -5.97 12.60 3.50
CA ASP A 140 -4.58 12.33 3.90
C ASP A 140 -3.97 11.26 2.99
N LEU A 141 -4.73 10.20 2.67
CA LEU A 141 -4.27 9.13 1.79
C LEU A 141 -4.03 9.61 0.35
N THR A 142 -4.91 10.46 -0.19
CA THR A 142 -4.73 11.06 -1.52
C THR A 142 -3.56 12.04 -1.54
N GLU A 143 -3.34 12.79 -0.47
CA GLU A 143 -2.15 13.65 -0.35
C GLU A 143 -0.86 12.83 -0.29
N ILE A 144 -0.85 11.72 0.45
CA ILE A 144 0.35 10.90 0.68
C ILE A 144 0.69 10.05 -0.55
N PHE A 145 -0.29 9.34 -1.12
CA PHE A 145 -0.04 8.34 -2.16
C PHE A 145 -0.35 8.81 -3.58
N GLY A 146 -1.04 9.93 -3.75
CA GLY A 146 -1.41 10.45 -5.07
C GLY A 146 -2.37 9.54 -5.85
N ASP A 147 -2.49 9.83 -7.15
CA ASP A 147 -3.45 9.19 -8.05
C ASP A 147 -3.04 7.75 -8.41
N ASP A 148 -1.74 7.47 -8.53
CA ASP A 148 -1.19 6.16 -8.87
C ASP A 148 -1.07 5.26 -7.64
N SER A 149 -2.20 5.02 -6.98
CA SER A 149 -2.27 4.21 -5.77
C SER A 149 -3.55 3.39 -5.66
N VAL A 150 -3.51 2.34 -4.83
CA VAL A 150 -4.70 1.55 -4.49
C VAL A 150 -5.05 1.77 -3.03
N LEU A 151 -6.20 2.39 -2.75
CA LEU A 151 -6.72 2.59 -1.41
C LEU A 151 -7.72 1.47 -1.05
N GLN A 152 -7.37 0.62 -0.09
CA GLN A 152 -8.19 -0.52 0.33
C GLN A 152 -8.90 -0.27 1.67
N PHE A 153 -10.23 -0.43 1.66
CA PHE A 153 -11.08 -0.25 2.84
C PHE A 153 -11.78 -1.56 3.20
N GLY A 154 -11.11 -2.46 3.92
CA GLY A 154 -11.72 -3.71 4.38
C GLY A 154 -12.83 -3.48 5.40
N GLY A 155 -12.44 -3.19 6.64
CA GLY A 155 -13.39 -2.84 7.71
C GLY A 155 -14.16 -1.55 7.44
N GLY A 156 -13.54 -0.58 6.74
CA GLY A 156 -14.19 0.67 6.35
C GLY A 156 -15.37 0.49 5.39
N THR A 157 -15.42 -0.60 4.62
CA THR A 157 -16.56 -0.95 3.76
C THR A 157 -17.49 -1.96 4.44
N LEU A 158 -16.95 -3.09 4.90
CA LEU A 158 -17.77 -4.17 5.50
C LEU A 158 -18.42 -3.78 6.83
N GLY A 159 -17.85 -2.80 7.53
CA GLY A 159 -18.39 -2.25 8.77
C GLY A 159 -19.47 -1.18 8.54
N ASN A 160 -19.86 -0.90 7.30
CA ASN A 160 -20.94 0.04 7.03
C ASN A 160 -22.27 -0.52 7.59
N PRO A 161 -23.02 0.24 8.40
CA PRO A 161 -24.28 -0.20 8.99
C PRO A 161 -25.34 -0.65 7.98
N TRP A 162 -25.22 -0.25 6.71
CA TRP A 162 -26.18 -0.50 5.63
C TRP A 162 -25.68 -1.53 4.60
N GLY A 163 -24.55 -2.19 4.87
CA GLY A 163 -24.02 -3.28 4.05
C GLY A 163 -23.09 -2.85 2.90
N ASN A 164 -22.68 -3.82 2.08
CA ASN A 164 -21.48 -3.71 1.22
C ASN A 164 -21.72 -3.12 -0.19
N ALA A 165 -22.97 -2.95 -0.61
CA ALA A 165 -23.33 -2.91 -2.03
C ALA A 165 -23.60 -1.51 -2.61
N GLN A 166 -23.14 -0.42 -1.98
CA GLN A 166 -23.53 0.94 -2.40
C GLN A 166 -22.34 1.81 -2.83
N ASN A 167 -22.59 2.54 -3.92
CA ASN A 167 -21.64 3.23 -4.78
C ASN A 167 -20.92 4.36 -4.03
N LEU A 168 -19.61 4.24 -3.81
CA LEU A 168 -18.81 5.25 -3.13
C LEU A 168 -17.96 6.00 -4.17
N ALA A 169 -18.39 7.20 -4.54
CA ALA A 169 -17.64 8.09 -5.44
C ALA A 169 -17.39 9.48 -4.83
N ARG A 170 -16.09 9.82 -4.85
CA ARG A 170 -15.42 11.14 -4.97
C ARG A 170 -15.49 12.21 -3.85
N GLU A 171 -14.27 12.67 -3.55
CA GLU A 171 -13.81 14.00 -3.08
C GLU A 171 -13.78 14.30 -1.58
N GLY A 172 -12.69 14.99 -1.15
CA GLY A 172 -12.09 15.04 0.20
C GLY A 172 -12.73 15.95 1.26
N ASN A 173 -12.08 16.16 2.42
CA ASN A 173 -12.71 16.40 3.75
C ASN A 173 -13.80 17.50 3.85
N GLU A 174 -13.64 18.65 3.20
CA GLU A 174 -14.69 19.68 3.16
C GLU A 174 -15.83 19.31 2.19
N ILE A 175 -15.48 18.67 1.07
CA ILE A 175 -16.41 18.09 0.10
C ILE A 175 -17.12 16.87 0.70
N ILE A 176 -16.46 16.00 1.48
CA ILE A 176 -17.06 14.83 2.16
C ILE A 176 -18.16 15.29 3.11
N ARG A 177 -17.95 16.37 3.88
CA ARG A 177 -18.98 16.93 4.77
C ARG A 177 -20.16 17.48 4.00
N GLU A 178 -19.93 18.16 2.87
CA GLU A 178 -21.00 18.66 2.01
C GLU A 178 -21.73 17.52 1.29
N VAL A 179 -21.02 16.55 0.74
CA VAL A 179 -21.57 15.37 0.05
C VAL A 179 -22.32 14.49 1.02
N SER A 180 -21.91 14.38 2.29
CA SER A 180 -22.67 13.69 3.35
C SER A 180 -24.08 14.24 3.55
N LYS A 181 -24.33 15.51 3.18
CA LYS A 181 -25.68 16.10 3.24
C LYS A 181 -26.60 15.56 2.13
N TRP A 182 -26.01 15.02 1.06
CA TRP A 182 -26.72 14.52 -0.12
C TRP A 182 -26.53 13.01 -0.35
N SER A 183 -25.55 12.37 0.30
CA SER A 183 -25.35 10.93 0.39
C SER A 183 -25.56 10.47 1.83
N LEU A 184 -26.69 9.80 2.02
CA LEU A 184 -27.09 9.20 3.28
C LEU A 184 -26.06 8.14 3.75
N GLU A 185 -25.45 7.45 2.80
CA GLU A 185 -24.47 6.37 3.00
C GLU A 185 -23.13 6.90 3.52
N LEU A 186 -22.68 8.02 2.94
CA LEU A 186 -21.48 8.71 3.36
C LEU A 186 -21.68 9.29 4.78
N GLY A 187 -22.84 9.91 5.03
CA GLY A 187 -23.21 10.40 6.36
C GLY A 187 -23.22 9.28 7.42
N ALA A 188 -23.77 8.11 7.10
CA ALA A 188 -23.77 6.97 8.03
C ALA A 188 -22.35 6.47 8.34
N THR A 189 -21.51 6.31 7.31
CA THR A 189 -20.11 5.88 7.49
C THR A 189 -19.31 6.91 8.31
N TYR A 190 -19.55 8.19 8.05
CA TYR A 190 -18.92 9.30 8.73
C TYR A 190 -19.18 9.28 10.24
N GLU A 191 -20.45 9.13 10.63
CA GLU A 191 -20.87 9.12 12.04
C GLU A 191 -20.27 7.94 12.81
N VAL A 192 -20.15 6.77 12.18
CA VAL A 192 -19.57 5.58 12.83
C VAL A 192 -18.08 5.75 13.11
N TRP A 193 -17.33 6.31 12.18
CA TRP A 193 -15.86 6.30 12.24
C TRP A 193 -15.23 7.64 12.69
N LYS A 194 -16.01 8.70 12.91
CA LYS A 194 -15.51 10.06 13.21
C LYS A 194 -14.53 10.20 14.37
N ALA A 195 -14.64 9.33 15.37
CA ALA A 195 -13.81 9.39 16.57
C ALA A 195 -12.62 8.41 16.51
N ILE A 196 -12.53 7.61 15.45
CA ILE A 196 -11.50 6.58 15.34
C ILE A 196 -10.26 7.20 14.72
N LYS A 197 -9.17 7.15 15.47
CA LYS A 197 -7.84 7.58 15.06
C LYS A 197 -6.80 6.63 15.65
N PHE A 198 -5.67 6.52 14.98
CA PHE A 198 -4.53 5.72 15.42
C PHE A 198 -3.34 6.64 15.66
N GLU A 199 -3.29 7.27 16.84
CA GLU A 199 -2.23 8.21 17.23
C GLU A 199 -1.28 7.50 18.20
N PHE A 200 -0.20 6.92 17.67
CA PHE A 200 0.84 6.21 18.42
C PHE A 200 2.23 6.65 17.98
N ASP A 201 3.19 6.61 18.89
CA ASP A 201 4.61 6.80 18.55
C ASP A 201 5.11 5.67 17.64
N ALA A 202 5.76 6.02 16.53
CA ALA A 202 6.47 5.06 15.69
C ALA A 202 7.79 4.58 16.35
N GLU A 203 8.15 3.31 16.18
CA GLU A 203 9.44 2.76 16.61
C GLU A 203 10.52 3.03 15.56
N ASP A 204 10.19 2.87 14.27
CA ASP A 204 11.08 3.24 13.17
C ASP A 204 10.97 4.74 12.87
N LYS A 205 11.92 5.53 13.40
CA LYS A 205 12.03 6.97 13.17
C LYS A 205 13.34 7.28 12.45
N LEU A 206 13.34 8.32 11.61
CA LEU A 206 14.56 8.85 10.99
C LEU A 206 15.64 9.15 12.03
N ASP A 207 16.90 9.04 11.61
CA ASP A 207 18.01 9.54 12.41
C ASP A 207 17.93 11.06 12.53
N LYS A 208 18.06 11.57 13.76
CA LYS A 208 18.20 13.01 13.96
C LYS A 208 19.57 13.43 13.42
N PRO A 209 19.68 14.56 12.70
CA PRO A 209 20.98 15.10 12.34
C PRO A 209 21.80 15.34 13.61
N ALA A 210 23.09 14.96 13.54
CA ALA A 210 24.06 15.14 14.61
C ALA A 210 24.36 16.62 14.88
#